data_AF-A0A141SEW1-F1
#
_entry.id   AF-A0A141SEW1-F1
#
_cell.length_a   1.000
_cell.length_b   1.000
_cell.length_c   1.000
_cell.angle_alpha   90.00
_cell.angle_beta   90.00
_cell.angle_gamma   90.00
#
_symmetry.space_group_name_H-M   'P 1'
#
loop_
_entity.id
_entity.type
_entity.pdbx_description
1 polymer ?
#
loop_
_entity_poly.entity_id
_entity_poly.type
_entity_poly.pdbx_seq_one_letter_code
_entity_poly.pdbx_strand_id
1 'polypeptide(L)' 'MNEFWDNLKRFPRFLFSVIIGFFLTTFYTIFELLKEKNKRLTISSIMIIIILIIIIILRRMLGIN' A
#
# COMPACT_ATOMS: atom_id res chain seq x y z
N MET A 1 -1.05 10.21 36.62
CA MET A 1 -1.19 8.86 36.04
C MET A 1 -2.26 8.79 34.94
N ASN A 2 -3.34 9.57 35.00
CA ASN A 2 -4.39 9.59 33.97
C ASN A 2 -3.90 10.09 32.60
N GLU A 3 -3.02 11.09 32.57
CA GLU A 3 -2.47 11.64 31.32
C GLU A 3 -1.70 10.60 30.48
N PHE A 4 -0.99 9.67 31.13
CA PHE A 4 -0.28 8.59 30.44
C PHE A 4 -1.26 7.68 29.69
N TRP A 5 -2.31 7.25 30.38
CA TRP A 5 -3.34 6.39 29.79
C TRP A 5 -4.16 7.10 28.71
N ASP A 6 -4.40 8.40 28.85
CA ASP A 6 -5.08 9.21 27.83
C ASP A 6 -4.22 9.39 26.57
N ASN A 7 -2.92 9.62 26.72
CA ASN A 7 -1.98 9.70 25.60
C ASN A 7 -1.84 8.36 24.89
N LEU A 8 -1.77 7.26 25.64
CA LEU A 8 -1.68 5.91 25.07
C LEU A 8 -2.91 5.55 24.22
N LYS A 9 -4.11 6.02 24.60
CA LYS A 9 -5.34 5.83 23.79
C LYS A 9 -5.38 6.74 22.55
N ARG A 10 -4.76 7.93 22.61
CA ARG A 10 -4.68 8.87 21.48
C ARG A 10 -3.63 8.47 20.45
N PHE A 11 -2.56 7.81 20.87
CA PHE A 11 -1.46 7.41 20.00
C PHE A 11 -1.89 6.52 18.81
N PRO A 12 -2.72 5.47 18.99
CA PRO A 12 -3.23 4.70 17.86
C PRO A 12 -3.96 5.57 16.84
N ARG A 13 -4.81 6.50 17.29
CA ARG A 13 -5.52 7.43 16.38
C ARG A 13 -4.54 8.26 15.57
N PHE A 14 -3.53 8.83 16.22
CA PHE A 14 -2.47 9.57 15.54
C PHE A 14 -1.74 8.70 14.52
N LEU A 15 -1.32 7.50 14.92
CA LEU A 15 -0.61 6.56 14.06
C LEU A 15 -1.44 6.20 12.82
N PHE A 16 -2.72 5.86 12.99
CA PHE A 16 -3.61 5.59 11.86
C PHE A 16 -3.80 6.81 10.96
N SER A 17 -3.97 8.02 11.53
CA SER A 17 -4.08 9.24 10.73
C SER A 17 -2.81 9.52 9.91
N VAL A 18 -1.62 9.31 10.47
CA VAL A 18 -0.35 9.47 9.76
C VAL A 18 -0.20 8.42 8.67
N ILE A 19 -0.47 7.15 8.97
CA ILE A 19 -0.38 6.05 8.01
C ILE A 19 -1.35 6.29 6.84
N ILE A 20 -2.61 6.62 7.12
CA ILE A 20 -3.63 6.89 6.09
C ILE A 20 -3.22 8.11 5.26
N GLY A 21 -2.81 9.21 5.91
CA GLY A 21 -2.37 10.43 5.23
C GLY A 21 -1.18 10.19 4.31
N PHE A 22 -0.17 9.46 4.79
CA PHE A 22 1.00 9.06 4.01
C PHE A 22 0.62 8.22 2.79
N PHE A 23 -0.24 7.21 2.97
CA PHE A 23 -0.68 6.40 1.84
C PHE A 23 -1.53 7.19 0.85
N LEU A 24 -2.42 8.08 1.32
CA LEU A 24 -3.24 8.90 0.43
C LEU A 24 -2.37 9.80 -0.44
N THR A 25 -1.40 10.49 0.16
CA THR A 25 -0.53 11.43 -0.57
C THR A 25 0.43 10.69 -1.49
N THR A 26 1.04 9.59 -1.03
CA THR A 26 1.98 8.79 -1.84
C THR A 26 1.28 8.09 -3.01
N PHE A 27 0.09 7.54 -2.79
CA PHE A 27 -0.67 6.87 -3.86
C PHE A 27 -1.47 7.82 -4.74
N TYR A 28 -1.63 9.09 -4.37
CA TYR A 28 -2.34 10.08 -5.20
C TYR A 28 -1.78 10.16 -6.62
N THR A 29 -0.45 10.27 -6.76
CA THR A 29 0.22 10.32 -8.07
C THR A 29 -0.02 9.04 -8.87
N ILE A 30 -0.07 7.88 -8.21
CA ILE A 30 -0.38 6.60 -8.86
C ILE A 30 -1.83 6.59 -9.37
N PHE A 31 -2.78 7.10 -8.58
CA PHE A 31 -4.17 7.23 -9.01
C PHE A 31 -4.35 8.24 -10.15
N GLU A 32 -3.56 9.31 -10.16
CA GLU A 32 -3.56 10.31 -11.24
C GLU A 32 -3.04 9.71 -12.55
N LEU A 33 -1.94 8.96 -12.49
CA LEU A 33 -1.38 8.21 -13.62
C LEU A 33 -2.37 7.19 -14.22
N LEU A 34 -3.25 6.60 -13.39
CA LEU A 34 -4.30 5.68 -13.83
C LEU A 34 -5.48 6.38 -14.55
N LYS A 35 -5.66 7.70 -14.37
CA LYS A 35 -6.70 8.47 -15.09
C LYS A 35 -6.33 8.69 -16.55
N GLU A 36 -5.03 8.75 -16.87
CA GLU A 36 -4.57 8.86 -18.25
C GLU A 36 -4.77 7.55 -19.01
N LYS A 37 -5.72 7.55 -19.96
CA LYS A 37 -6.14 6.36 -20.71
C LYS A 37 -4.98 5.61 -21.38
N ASN A 38 -3.98 6.35 -21.86
CA ASN A 38 -2.80 5.81 -22.54
C ASN A 38 -1.80 5.16 -21.57
N LYS A 39 -1.69 5.68 -20.33
CA LYS A 39 -0.77 5.15 -19.31
C LYS A 39 -1.40 4.05 -18.46
N ARG A 40 -2.74 4.03 -18.37
CA ARG A 40 -3.49 3.07 -17.56
C ARG A 40 -3.20 1.62 -17.94
N LEU A 41 -3.17 1.30 -19.24
CA LEU A 41 -2.87 -0.06 -19.71
C LEU A 41 -1.46 -0.49 -19.29
N THR A 42 -0.46 0.36 -19.54
CA THR A 42 0.94 0.11 -19.17
C THR A 42 1.10 -0.14 -17.67
N ILE A 43 0.50 0.72 -16.84
CA ILE A 43 0.58 0.61 -15.37
C ILE A 43 -0.11 -0.67 -14.88
N SER A 44 -1.28 -0.99 -15.44
CA SER A 44 -2.02 -2.20 -15.08
C SER A 44 -1.23 -3.46 -15.47
N SER A 45 -0.62 -3.49 -16.65
CA SER A 45 0.24 -4.60 -17.07
C SER A 45 1.47 -4.76 -16.17
N ILE A 46 2.14 -3.65 -15.80
CA ILE A 46 3.27 -3.68 -14.86
C ILE A 46 2.84 -4.25 -13.50
N MET A 47 1.69 -3.81 -12.96
CA MET A 47 1.17 -4.34 -11.70
C MET A 47 0.87 -5.84 -11.77
N ILE A 48 0.28 -6.32 -12.86
CA ILE A 48 0.01 -7.75 -13.05
C ILE A 48 1.33 -8.54 -13.08
N ILE A 49 2.35 -8.05 -13.80
CA ILE A 49 3.67 -8.70 -13.86
C ILE A 49 4.30 -8.78 -12.47
N ILE A 50 4.26 -7.69 -11.70
CA ILE A 50 4.78 -7.66 -10.32
C ILE A 50 4.07 -8.71 -9.45
N ILE A 51 2.74 -8.79 -9.52
CA ILE A 51 1.95 -9.77 -8.77
C ILE A 51 2.33 -11.20 -9.19
N LEU A 52 2.46 -11.47 -10.48
CA LEU A 52 2.88 -12.78 -10.99
C LEU A 52 4.27 -13.16 -10.49
N ILE A 53 5.23 -12.24 -10.52
CA ILE A 53 6.58 -12.46 -10.00
C ILE A 53 6.53 -12.81 -8.51
N ILE A 54 5.76 -12.07 -7.71
CA ILE A 54 5.59 -12.34 -6.27
C ILE A 54 4.99 -13.73 -6.07
N ILE A 55 3.95 -14.09 -6.82
CA ILE A 55 3.33 -15.42 -6.73
C ILE A 55 4.36 -16.51 -7.08
N ILE A 56 5.15 -16.33 -8.12
CA ILE A 56 6.20 -17.28 -8.51
C ILE A 56 7.23 -17.43 -7.37
N ILE A 57 7.70 -16.32 -6.81
CA ILE A 57 8.65 -16.34 -5.69
C ILE A 57 8.04 -17.09 -4.50
N LEU A 58 6.81 -16.78 -4.12
CA LEU A 58 6.12 -17.44 -3.00
C LEU A 58 5.92 -18.93 -3.27
N ARG A 59 5.51 -19.33 -4.48
CA ARG A 59 5.38 -20.74 -4.88
C ARG A 59 6.71 -21.47 -4.76
N ARG A 60 7.81 -20.85 -5.21
CA ARG A 60 9.17 -21.38 -5.06
C ARG A 60 9.60 -21.52 -3.61
N MET A 61 9.33 -20.52 -2.78
CA MET A 61 9.65 -20.56 -1.34
C MET A 61 8.87 -21.66 -0.61
N LEU A 62 7.63 -21.91 -1.03
CA LEU A 62 6.76 -22.93 -0.45
C LEU A 62 6.98 -24.33 -1.04
N GLY A 63 7.90 -24.48 -2.00
CA GLY A 63 8.12 -25.76 -2.70
C GLY A 63 6.93 -26.24 -3.54
N ILE A 64 6.00 -25.34 -3.85
CA ILE A 64 4.82 -25.62 -4.67
C ILE A 64 5.23 -25.40 -6.13
N ASN A 65 5.42 -26.48 -6.89
CA ASN A 65 5.68 -26.42 -8.33
C ASN A 65 4.40 -26.21 -9.13
#